data_AF-A0A948PAT1-F1
#
_entry.id   AF-A0A948PAT1-F1
#
_cell.length_a   1.000
_cell.length_b   1.000
_cell.length_c   1.000
_cell.angle_alpha   90.00
_cell.angle_beta   90.00
_cell.angle_gamma   90.00
#
_symmetry.space_group_name_H-M   'P 1'
#
loop_
_entity.id
_entity.type
_entity.pdbx_description
1 polymer ?
#
loop_
_entity_poly.entity_id
_entity_poly.type
_entity_poly.pdbx_seq_one_letter_code
_entity_poly.pdbx_strand_id
1 'polypeptide(L)'
;MKQLRLTIIALLLALGTVPSLAIDPPYQRQMERLAEIMGSLYFLQPLCDAGPEDWRAQMAELITLDEPDEDRRQRLAGAFNVGYTAYSRFHRACTPAAREALKRLLVEAERTAREIHTRYAE
;
A
#
# COMPACT_ATOMS: atom_id res chain seq x y z
N MET A 1 10.20 16.10 53.05
CA MET A 1 10.62 16.80 51.81
C MET A 1 11.33 15.88 50.80
N LYS A 2 12.37 15.10 51.18
CA LYS A 2 13.07 14.15 50.28
C LYS A 2 12.16 13.02 49.75
N GLN A 3 11.31 12.47 50.63
CA GLN A 3 10.33 11.43 50.32
C GLN A 3 9.29 11.89 49.26
N LEU A 4 8.82 13.14 49.36
CA LEU A 4 7.85 13.73 48.43
C LEU A 4 8.45 13.96 47.03
N ARG A 5 9.76 14.24 46.94
CA ARG A 5 10.48 14.39 45.67
C ARG A 5 10.64 13.04 44.94
N LEU A 6 10.83 11.96 45.69
CA LEU A 6 10.97 10.60 45.14
C LEU A 6 9.65 10.08 44.55
N THR A 7 8.51 10.35 45.19
CA THR A 7 7.19 9.95 44.68
C THR A 7 6.77 10.70 43.42
N ILE A 8 7.14 11.99 43.29
CA ILE A 8 6.83 12.78 42.08
C ILE A 8 7.59 12.27 40.85
N ILE A 9 8.85 11.85 41.02
CA ILE A 9 9.67 11.31 39.91
C ILE A 9 9.13 9.97 39.41
N ALA A 10 8.69 9.09 40.32
CA ALA A 10 8.08 7.80 39.96
C ALA A 10 6.76 7.97 39.19
N LEU A 11 5.97 9.00 39.52
CA LEU A 11 4.70 9.28 38.83
C LEU A 11 4.92 9.83 37.41
N LEU A 12 5.96 10.64 37.19
CA LEU A 12 6.28 11.20 35.86
C LEU A 12 6.81 10.16 34.86
N LEU A 13 7.51 9.11 35.32
CA LEU A 13 7.93 8.01 34.43
C LEU A 13 6.76 7.12 33.98
N ALA A 14 5.70 7.01 34.79
CA ALA A 14 4.53 6.18 34.46
C ALA A 14 3.60 6.81 33.40
N LEU A 15 3.79 8.09 33.07
CA LEU A 15 2.97 8.86 32.11
C LEU A 15 3.60 8.97 30.70
N GLY A 16 4.76 8.32 30.47
CA GLY A 16 5.66 8.66 29.36
C GLY A 16 5.49 7.90 28.04
N THR A 17 4.54 6.96 27.88
CA THR A 17 4.38 6.23 26.61
C THR A 17 3.19 6.74 25.81
N VAL A 18 3.32 7.96 25.27
CA VAL A 18 2.40 8.40 24.21
C VAL A 18 2.82 7.66 22.94
N PRO A 19 1.93 6.92 22.26
CA PRO A 19 2.27 6.29 20.99
C PRO A 19 2.71 7.39 20.01
N SER A 20 3.92 7.24 19.46
CA SER A 20 4.36 8.06 18.35
C SER A 20 3.49 7.69 17.15
N LEU A 21 2.63 8.60 16.71
CA LEU A 21 1.95 8.48 15.43
C LEU A 21 3.02 8.77 14.36
N ALA A 22 3.52 7.73 13.70
CA ALA A 22 4.35 7.91 12.52
C ALA A 22 3.53 8.72 11.50
N ILE A 23 4.06 9.86 11.08
CA ILE A 23 3.42 10.65 10.04
C ILE A 23 3.69 9.94 8.73
N ASP A 24 2.63 9.49 8.08
CA ASP A 24 2.71 8.86 6.76
C ASP A 24 3.43 9.80 5.77
N PRO A 25 4.26 9.25 4.88
CA PRO A 25 4.83 10.06 3.82
C PRO A 25 3.73 10.65 2.95
N PRO A 26 3.97 11.82 2.32
CA PRO A 26 2.97 12.51 1.53
C PRO A 26 2.43 11.67 0.36
N TYR A 27 3.20 10.69 -0.12
CA TYR A 27 2.81 9.77 -1.19
C TYR A 27 2.05 8.52 -0.72
N GLN A 28 1.86 8.31 0.59
CA GLN A 28 1.31 7.05 1.12
C GLN A 28 -0.02 6.67 0.46
N ARG A 29 -0.95 7.62 0.31
CA ARG A 29 -2.24 7.36 -0.34
C ARG A 29 -2.10 6.98 -1.81
N GLN A 30 -1.12 7.53 -2.51
CA GLN A 30 -0.85 7.18 -3.91
C GLN A 30 -0.21 5.79 -4.00
N MET A 31 0.64 5.41 -3.04
CA MET A 31 1.23 4.08 -2.96
C MET A 31 0.17 3.01 -2.63
N GLU A 32 -0.76 3.29 -1.72
CA GLU A 32 -1.91 2.42 -1.46
C GLU A 32 -2.79 2.26 -2.70
N ARG A 33 -3.06 3.36 -3.43
CA ARG A 33 -3.80 3.30 -4.70
C ARG A 33 -3.06 2.47 -5.75
N LEU A 34 -1.75 2.65 -5.87
CA LEU A 34 -0.92 1.86 -6.80
C LEU A 34 -0.97 0.38 -6.43
N ALA A 35 -0.86 0.03 -5.15
CA ALA A 35 -0.96 -1.34 -4.67
C ALA A 35 -2.32 -1.98 -5.01
N GLU A 36 -3.43 -1.26 -4.80
CA GLU A 36 -4.77 -1.71 -5.20
C GLU A 36 -4.88 -1.96 -6.71
N ILE A 37 -4.33 -1.06 -7.54
CA ILE A 37 -4.31 -1.23 -8.99
C ILE A 37 -3.50 -2.47 -9.37
N MET A 38 -2.29 -2.65 -8.81
CA MET A 38 -1.43 -3.80 -9.08
C MET A 38 -2.07 -5.13 -8.64
N GLY A 39 -2.82 -5.14 -7.54
CA GLY A 39 -3.62 -6.30 -7.14
C GLY A 39 -4.73 -6.63 -8.13
N SER A 40 -5.37 -5.60 -8.68
CA SER A 40 -6.38 -5.76 -9.75
C SER A 40 -5.76 -6.30 -11.04
N LEU A 41 -4.59 -5.78 -11.43
CA LEU A 41 -3.82 -6.24 -12.59
C LEU A 41 -3.37 -7.69 -12.43
N TYR A 42 -2.89 -8.07 -11.24
CA TYR A 42 -2.50 -9.44 -10.91
C TYR A 42 -3.63 -10.44 -11.17
N PHE A 43 -4.89 -10.05 -10.90
CA PHE A 43 -6.04 -10.90 -11.19
C PHE A 43 -6.44 -10.87 -12.68
N LEU A 44 -6.51 -9.68 -13.29
CA LEU A 44 -7.09 -9.51 -14.63
C LEU A 44 -6.15 -9.93 -15.76
N GLN A 45 -4.84 -9.68 -15.64
CA GLN A 45 -3.89 -9.89 -16.72
C GLN A 45 -3.85 -11.35 -17.20
N PRO A 46 -3.74 -12.37 -16.31
CA PRO A 46 -3.73 -13.76 -16.75
C PRO A 46 -5.00 -14.19 -17.49
N LEU A 47 -6.14 -13.53 -17.24
CA LEU A 47 -7.39 -13.81 -17.94
C LEU A 47 -7.40 -13.21 -19.34
N CYS A 48 -6.91 -11.98 -19.49
CA CYS A 48 -7.18 -11.13 -20.66
C CYS A 48 -6.01 -10.93 -21.62
N ASP A 49 -4.79 -10.91 -21.11
CA ASP A 49 -3.56 -10.68 -21.89
C ASP A 49 -2.37 -11.22 -21.11
N ALA A 50 -2.13 -12.52 -21.20
CA ALA A 50 -1.10 -13.18 -20.42
C ALA A 50 0.30 -12.71 -20.88
N GLY A 51 0.80 -11.67 -20.24
CA GLY A 51 2.16 -11.14 -20.39
C GLY A 51 3.13 -11.66 -19.33
N PRO A 52 4.42 -11.30 -19.42
CA PRO A 52 5.46 -11.76 -18.51
C PRO A 52 5.42 -11.09 -17.13
N GLU A 53 4.62 -10.03 -16.95
CA GLU A 53 4.62 -9.24 -15.72
C GLU A 53 4.10 -10.04 -14.52
N ASP A 54 4.90 -10.04 -13.45
CA ASP A 54 4.48 -10.52 -12.13
C ASP A 54 4.20 -9.32 -11.23
N TRP A 55 2.96 -8.83 -11.30
CA TRP A 55 2.49 -7.68 -10.50
C TRP A 55 2.63 -7.89 -8.99
N ARG A 56 2.55 -9.14 -8.51
CA ARG A 56 2.69 -9.44 -7.08
C ARG A 56 4.15 -9.29 -6.68
N ALA A 57 5.09 -9.83 -7.46
CA ALA A 57 6.51 -9.69 -7.21
C ALA A 57 6.95 -8.21 -7.28
N GLN A 58 6.50 -7.47 -8.29
CA GLN A 58 6.80 -6.05 -8.44
C GLN A 58 6.27 -5.22 -7.26
N MET A 59 5.04 -5.46 -6.80
CA MET A 59 4.52 -4.75 -5.63
C MET A 59 5.30 -5.12 -4.35
N ALA A 60 5.68 -6.38 -4.18
CA ALA A 60 6.50 -6.81 -3.05
C ALA A 60 7.88 -6.15 -3.06
N GLU A 61 8.50 -5.99 -4.23
CA GLU A 61 9.75 -5.27 -4.41
C GLU A 61 9.59 -3.79 -4.05
N LEU A 62 8.55 -3.12 -4.54
CA LEU A 62 8.25 -1.73 -4.21
C LEU A 62 8.05 -1.52 -2.69
N ILE A 63 7.29 -2.40 -2.02
CA ILE A 63 7.11 -2.36 -0.56
C ILE A 63 8.45 -2.57 0.16
N THR A 64 9.34 -3.39 -0.40
CA THR A 64 10.66 -3.63 0.19
C THR A 64 11.52 -2.37 0.08
N LEU A 65 11.54 -1.72 -1.10
CA LEU A 65 12.30 -0.50 -1.36
C LEU A 65 11.78 0.72 -0.58
N ASP A 66 10.47 0.78 -0.31
CA ASP A 66 9.85 1.84 0.48
C ASP A 66 10.19 1.76 1.98
N GLU A 67 10.70 0.62 2.45
CA GLU A 67 11.05 0.34 3.85
C GLU A 67 9.99 0.83 4.89
N PRO A 68 8.68 0.53 4.71
CA PRO A 68 7.64 0.99 5.61
C PRO A 68 7.72 0.28 6.96
N ASP A 69 7.25 0.96 8.01
CA ASP A 69 6.88 0.32 9.27
C ASP A 69 5.77 -0.73 9.08
N GLU A 70 5.52 -1.52 10.11
CA GLU A 70 4.58 -2.65 10.02
C GLU A 70 3.15 -2.23 9.70
N ASP A 71 2.68 -1.09 10.24
CA ASP A 71 1.33 -0.61 9.99
C ASP A 71 1.18 -0.19 8.51
N ARG A 72 2.10 0.62 8.00
CA ARG A 72 2.15 1.01 6.58
C ARG A 72 2.27 -0.21 5.66
N ARG A 73 3.11 -1.18 5.99
CA ARG A 73 3.25 -2.44 5.24
C ARG A 73 1.92 -3.19 5.14
N GLN A 74 1.18 -3.31 6.25
CA GLN A 74 -0.12 -3.97 6.27
C GLN A 74 -1.16 -3.23 5.44
N ARG A 75 -1.17 -1.90 5.45
CA ARG A 75 -2.09 -1.12 4.60
C ARG A 75 -1.79 -1.30 3.12
N LEU A 76 -0.53 -1.33 2.71
CA LEU A 76 -0.13 -1.59 1.32
C LEU A 76 -0.53 -3.01 0.86
N ALA A 77 -0.24 -4.03 1.68
CA ALA A 77 -0.65 -5.40 1.40
C ALA A 77 -2.19 -5.54 1.38
N GLY A 78 -2.88 -4.85 2.29
CA GLY A 78 -4.34 -4.77 2.35
C GLY A 78 -4.93 -4.17 1.08
N ALA A 79 -4.40 -3.05 0.60
CA ALA A 79 -4.83 -2.40 -0.63
C ALA A 79 -4.67 -3.32 -1.85
N PHE A 80 -3.53 -4.01 -1.98
CA PHE A 80 -3.34 -5.03 -3.01
C PHE A 80 -4.42 -6.11 -2.97
N ASN A 81 -4.69 -6.65 -1.78
CA ASN A 81 -5.71 -7.69 -1.59
C ASN A 81 -7.13 -7.20 -1.92
N VAL A 82 -7.43 -5.93 -1.63
CA VAL A 82 -8.69 -5.27 -2.02
C VAL A 82 -8.84 -5.27 -3.55
N GLY A 83 -7.81 -4.82 -4.27
CA GLY A 83 -7.81 -4.79 -5.74
C GLY A 83 -8.00 -6.17 -6.37
N TYR A 84 -7.25 -7.16 -5.89
CA TYR A 84 -7.39 -8.55 -6.33
C TYR A 84 -8.83 -9.06 -6.12
N THR A 85 -9.39 -8.80 -4.94
CA THR A 85 -10.72 -9.28 -4.55
C THR A 85 -11.84 -8.57 -5.33
N ALA A 86 -11.63 -7.32 -5.75
CA ALA A 86 -12.61 -6.54 -6.50
C ALA A 86 -13.02 -7.21 -7.81
N TYR A 87 -12.08 -7.87 -8.51
CA TYR A 87 -12.37 -8.54 -9.78
C TYR A 87 -12.55 -10.06 -9.66
N SER A 88 -11.95 -10.70 -8.66
CA SER A 88 -12.02 -12.16 -8.47
C SER A 88 -13.41 -12.70 -8.18
N ARG A 89 -14.30 -11.84 -7.67
CA ARG A 89 -15.71 -12.17 -7.41
C ARG A 89 -16.56 -12.28 -8.68
N PHE A 90 -16.22 -11.53 -9.74
CA PHE A 90 -17.12 -11.34 -10.89
C PHE A 90 -16.60 -11.94 -12.20
N HIS A 91 -15.30 -12.21 -12.28
CA HIS A 91 -14.70 -12.71 -13.52
C HIS A 91 -14.04 -14.07 -13.30
N ARG A 92 -14.26 -14.97 -14.27
CA ARG A 92 -13.59 -16.28 -14.37
C ARG A 92 -12.89 -16.47 -15.71
N ALA A 93 -13.15 -15.58 -16.66
CA ALA A 93 -12.58 -15.53 -18.00
C ALA A 93 -12.54 -14.05 -18.43
N CYS A 94 -11.82 -13.74 -19.50
CA CYS A 94 -11.80 -12.38 -20.02
C CYS A 94 -13.14 -12.01 -20.67
N THR A 95 -13.88 -11.12 -20.02
CA THR A 95 -15.07 -10.47 -20.58
C THR A 95 -14.70 -9.12 -21.21
N PRO A 96 -15.58 -8.51 -22.03
CA PRO A 96 -15.36 -7.14 -22.51
C PRO A 96 -15.13 -6.14 -21.37
N ALA A 97 -15.87 -6.28 -20.26
CA ALA A 97 -15.69 -5.45 -19.07
C ALA A 97 -14.33 -5.67 -18.38
N ALA A 98 -13.89 -6.93 -18.25
CA ALA A 98 -12.58 -7.26 -17.69
C ALA A 98 -11.43 -6.70 -18.53
N ARG A 99 -11.54 -6.79 -19.86
CA ARG A 99 -10.55 -6.24 -20.80
C ARG A 99 -10.48 -4.72 -20.72
N GLU A 100 -11.62 -4.06 -20.63
CA GLU A 100 -11.67 -2.60 -20.48
C GLU A 100 -11.09 -2.15 -19.14
N ALA A 101 -11.41 -2.86 -18.05
CA ALA A 101 -10.82 -2.62 -16.74
C ALA A 101 -9.30 -2.75 -16.78
N LEU A 102 -8.76 -3.84 -17.36
CA LEU A 102 -7.32 -4.05 -17.51
C LEU A 102 -6.64 -2.85 -18.20
N LYS A 103 -7.17 -2.40 -19.34
CA LYS A 103 -6.61 -1.27 -20.09
C LYS A 103 -6.59 0.02 -19.27
N ARG A 104 -7.68 0.33 -18.56
CA ARG A 104 -7.77 1.53 -17.73
C ARG A 104 -6.81 1.48 -16.54
N LEU A 105 -6.72 0.32 -15.89
CA LEU A 105 -5.84 0.11 -14.74
C LEU A 105 -4.37 0.23 -15.13
N LEU A 106 -3.96 -0.25 -16.31
CA LEU A 106 -2.59 -0.06 -16.81
C LEU A 106 -2.25 1.43 -16.96
N VAL A 107 -3.13 2.21 -17.59
CA VAL A 107 -2.94 3.67 -17.74
C VAL A 107 -2.91 4.37 -16.37
N GLU A 108 -3.76 3.96 -15.44
CA GLU A 108 -3.80 4.54 -14.09
C GLU A 108 -2.56 4.18 -13.27
N ALA A 109 -2.07 2.94 -13.36
CA ALA A 109 -0.84 2.49 -12.70
C ALA A 109 0.34 3.33 -13.17
N GLU A 110 0.50 3.46 -14.49
CA GLU A 110 1.59 4.21 -15.13
C GLU A 110 1.56 5.69 -14.71
N ARG A 111 0.38 6.31 -14.69
CA ARG A 111 0.20 7.69 -14.23
C ARG A 111 0.51 7.84 -12.74
N THR A 112 -0.02 6.96 -11.89
CA THR A 112 0.17 7.02 -10.43
C THR A 112 1.64 6.83 -10.07
N ALA A 113 2.32 5.85 -10.67
CA ALA A 113 3.75 5.62 -10.45
C ALA A 113 4.59 6.83 -10.87
N ARG A 114 4.31 7.42 -12.04
CA ARG A 114 4.99 8.65 -12.48
C ARG A 114 4.75 9.84 -11.57
N GLU A 115 3.52 10.02 -11.09
CA GLU A 115 3.19 11.13 -10.18
C GLU A 115 3.94 11.00 -8.85
N ILE A 116 4.06 9.79 -8.31
CA ILE A 116 4.87 9.52 -7.11
C ILE A 116 6.33 9.87 -7.40
N HIS A 117 6.91 9.29 -8.45
CA HIS A 117 8.32 9.49 -8.79
C HIS A 117 8.64 10.97 -9.05
N THR A 118 7.86 11.66 -9.88
CA THR A 118 8.11 13.06 -10.27
C THR A 118 8.05 14.03 -9.09
N ARG A 119 7.27 13.70 -8.04
CA ARG A 119 7.05 14.60 -6.91
C ARG A 119 7.89 14.27 -5.68
N TYR A 120 8.34 13.02 -5.54
CA TYR A 120 8.92 12.53 -4.29
C TYR A 120 10.19 11.70 -4.47
N ALA A 121 10.66 11.44 -5.70
CA ALA A 121 11.97 10.85 -5.91
C ALA A 121 13.02 11.97 -5.80
N GLU A 122 13.71 12.03 -4.67
CA GLU A 122 14.95 12.79 -4.48
C GLU A 122 16.18 11.90 -4.70
#